data_AF-A0A2H9LIF3-F1
#
_entry.id   AF-A0A2H9LIF3-F1
#
_cell.length_a   1.000
_cell.length_b   1.000
_cell.length_c   1.000
_cell.angle_alpha   90.00
_cell.angle_beta   90.00
_cell.angle_gamma   90.00
#
_symmetry.space_group_name_H-M   'P 1'
#
loop_
_entity.id
_entity.type
_entity.pdbx_description
1 polymer ?
#
loop_
_entity_poly.entity_id
_entity_poly.type
_entity_poly.pdbx_seq_one_letter_code
_entity_poly.pdbx_strand_id
1 'polypeptide(L)'
;MTPRNAVEQLPEQVRVSLGSSMVLGLLDGKLDAAPTTAYLMTYRKGKCVANCSFCPQARGSNSRADMLSRVSWPVFPTELVLDGLEKGLQCNLIKRVCIQALNYPEAFTDLPALVHAVRKHVGVPVPVSCQPSDG
;
A
#
# COMPACT_ATOMS: atom_id res chain seq x y z
N MET A 1 10.55 22.86 22.31
CA MET A 1 9.20 22.66 21.74
C MET A 1 9.23 23.18 20.31
N THR A 2 9.50 22.29 19.35
CA THR A 2 9.53 22.61 17.92
C THR A 2 8.10 22.53 17.38
N PRO A 3 7.64 23.47 16.53
CA PRO A 3 6.27 23.46 16.06
C PRO A 3 6.03 22.27 15.12
N ARG A 4 5.08 21.40 15.47
CA ARG A 4 4.51 20.36 14.60
C ARG A 4 3.58 21.04 13.60
N ASN A 5 4.12 21.52 12.49
CA ASN A 5 3.37 21.93 11.31
C ASN A 5 4.18 21.60 10.06
N ALA A 6 4.29 20.30 9.78
CA ALA A 6 4.42 19.82 8.41
C ALA A 6 3.13 19.07 8.16
N VAL A 7 2.32 19.56 7.23
CA VAL A 7 1.24 18.75 6.67
C VAL A 7 1.93 17.58 5.99
N GLU A 8 1.96 16.42 6.65
CA GLU A 8 2.31 15.14 6.05
C GLU A 8 1.35 14.95 4.87
N GLN A 9 1.82 15.27 3.66
CA GLN A 9 0.99 15.11 2.47
C GLN A 9 0.81 13.62 2.25
N LEU A 10 -0.44 13.15 2.37
CA LEU A 10 -0.80 11.78 2.07
C LEU A 10 -0.44 11.50 0.61
N PRO A 11 0.25 10.38 0.30
CA PRO A 11 0.49 10.01 -1.09
C PRO A 11 -0.84 9.89 -1.84
N GLU A 12 -0.96 10.54 -3.00
CA GLU A 12 -2.21 10.56 -3.78
C GLU A 12 -2.65 9.17 -4.23
N GLN A 13 -1.68 8.26 -4.41
CA GLN A 13 -1.91 6.93 -4.96
C GLN A 13 -1.20 5.85 -4.15
N VAL A 14 -1.81 4.68 -4.12
CA VAL A 14 -1.25 3.47 -3.52
C VAL A 14 -1.56 2.27 -4.41
N ARG A 15 -0.69 1.27 -4.38
CA ARG A 15 -0.96 -0.03 -5.01
C ARG A 15 -1.70 -0.92 -4.04
N VAL A 16 -2.67 -1.67 -4.55
CA VAL A 16 -3.45 -2.64 -3.78
C VAL A 16 -3.33 -3.99 -4.46
N SER A 17 -3.10 -5.07 -3.70
CA SER A 17 -3.09 -6.41 -4.28
C SER A 17 -4.46 -6.73 -4.91
N LEU A 18 -4.48 -7.50 -5.99
CA LEU A 18 -5.72 -7.82 -6.71
C LEU A 18 -6.83 -8.36 -5.79
N GLY A 19 -6.51 -9.33 -4.93
CA GLY A 19 -7.50 -9.88 -3.99
C GLY A 19 -8.02 -8.84 -3.00
N SER A 20 -7.15 -7.99 -2.46
CA SER A 20 -7.58 -6.89 -1.60
C SER A 20 -8.45 -5.89 -2.35
N SER A 21 -8.11 -5.54 -3.60
CA SER A 21 -8.89 -4.58 -4.37
C SER A 21 -10.34 -5.02 -4.58
N MET A 22 -10.59 -6.33 -4.73
CA MET A 22 -11.95 -6.88 -4.81
C MET A 22 -12.68 -6.83 -3.46
N VAL A 23 -12.01 -7.19 -2.35
CA VAL A 23 -12.60 -7.11 -1.00
C VAL A 23 -12.94 -5.68 -0.60
N LEU A 24 -12.14 -4.70 -1.03
CA LEU A 24 -12.36 -3.27 -0.77
C LEU A 24 -13.38 -2.64 -1.73
N GLY A 25 -13.94 -3.40 -2.69
CA GLY A 25 -14.92 -2.90 -3.66
C GLY A 25 -14.32 -1.95 -4.71
N LEU A 26 -13.01 -2.01 -4.94
CA LEU A 26 -12.30 -1.19 -5.94
C LEU A 26 -12.31 -1.82 -7.34
N LEU A 27 -12.46 -3.13 -7.41
CA LEU A 27 -12.59 -3.90 -8.65
C LEU A 27 -13.64 -4.98 -8.48
N ASP A 28 -14.43 -5.20 -9.53
CA ASP A 28 -15.33 -6.34 -9.60
C ASP A 28 -14.56 -7.62 -9.94
N GLY A 29 -14.91 -8.72 -9.29
CA GLY A 29 -14.31 -10.02 -9.55
C GLY A 29 -14.84 -11.13 -8.66
N LYS A 30 -14.43 -12.35 -8.96
CA LYS A 30 -14.74 -13.53 -8.15
C LYS A 30 -13.48 -13.97 -7.42
N LEU A 31 -13.62 -14.21 -6.11
CA LEU A 31 -12.58 -14.76 -5.26
C LEU A 31 -13.07 -16.09 -4.69
N ASP A 32 -12.31 -17.16 -4.91
CA ASP A 32 -12.60 -18.46 -4.29
C ASP A 32 -12.44 -18.38 -2.77
N ALA A 33 -11.48 -17.57 -2.31
CA ALA A 33 -11.28 -17.25 -0.90
C ALA A 33 -10.92 -15.77 -0.74
N ALA A 34 -11.78 -15.01 -0.07
CA ALA A 34 -11.54 -13.60 0.21
C ALA A 34 -10.45 -13.42 1.29
N PRO A 35 -9.39 -12.62 1.02
CA PRO A 35 -8.39 -12.32 2.03
C PRO A 35 -8.98 -11.43 3.12
N THR A 36 -8.75 -11.79 4.38
CA THR A 36 -9.07 -10.94 5.54
C THR A 36 -7.98 -9.92 5.86
N THR A 37 -6.85 -9.99 5.14
CA THR A 37 -5.78 -8.98 5.18
C THR A 37 -5.84 -8.13 3.91
N ALA A 38 -5.88 -6.81 4.06
CA ALA A 38 -5.63 -5.88 2.97
C ALA A 38 -4.12 -5.71 2.77
N TYR A 39 -3.64 -5.89 1.54
CA TYR A 39 -2.24 -5.71 1.17
C TYR A 39 -2.08 -4.45 0.31
N LEU A 40 -1.36 -3.47 0.84
CA LEU A 40 -1.03 -2.20 0.22
C LEU A 40 0.47 -2.14 -0.09
N MET A 41 0.82 -1.39 -1.11
CA MET A 41 2.19 -1.07 -1.45
C MET A 41 2.31 0.39 -1.87
N THR A 42 3.33 1.09 -1.38
CA THR A 42 3.54 2.49 -1.78
C THR A 42 3.73 2.60 -3.29
N TYR A 43 3.25 3.71 -3.86
CA TYR A 43 3.34 3.96 -5.28
C TYR A 43 4.37 5.05 -5.56
N ARG A 44 5.06 4.90 -6.70
CA ARG A 44 5.79 5.99 -7.34
C ARG A 44 5.66 5.85 -8.84
N LYS A 45 5.84 6.95 -9.56
CA LYS A 45 5.99 6.91 -11.02
C LYS A 45 7.31 6.21 -11.38
N GLY A 46 7.23 5.14 -12.16
CA GLY A 46 8.38 4.32 -12.54
C GLY A 46 8.66 3.20 -11.55
N LYS A 47 9.92 2.74 -11.51
CA LYS A 47 10.36 1.56 -10.72
C LYS A 47 11.04 1.97 -9.42
N CYS A 48 11.16 1.04 -8.48
CA CYS A 48 11.97 1.21 -7.26
C CYS A 48 13.39 1.64 -7.61
N VAL A 49 14.02 2.50 -6.78
CA VAL A 49 15.43 2.89 -6.99
C VAL A 49 16.40 1.72 -6.72
N ALA A 50 15.97 0.74 -5.93
CA ALA A 50 16.71 -0.49 -5.67
C ALA A 50 16.69 -1.44 -6.88
N ASN A 51 17.59 -2.44 -6.87
CA ASN A 51 17.77 -3.35 -8.00
C ASN A 51 17.78 -4.84 -7.61
N CYS A 52 16.84 -5.26 -6.76
CA CYS A 52 16.75 -6.66 -6.30
C CYS A 52 16.51 -7.61 -7.49
N SER A 53 17.31 -8.66 -7.62
CA SER A 53 17.32 -9.58 -8.78
C SER A 53 15.98 -10.27 -9.06
N PHE A 54 15.19 -10.52 -8.03
CA PHE A 54 13.89 -11.19 -8.11
C PHE A 54 12.71 -10.21 -8.23
N CYS A 55 12.94 -8.90 -8.08
CA CYS A 55 11.86 -7.94 -7.92
C CYS A 55 11.43 -7.32 -9.28
N PRO A 56 10.17 -7.44 -9.69
CA PRO A 56 9.64 -6.78 -10.90
C PRO A 56 9.65 -5.26 -10.82
N GLN A 57 9.64 -4.72 -9.59
CA GLN A 57 9.78 -3.29 -9.31
C GLN A 57 11.24 -2.81 -9.31
N ALA A 58 12.25 -3.68 -9.47
CA ALA A 58 13.66 -3.27 -9.53
C ALA A 58 13.92 -2.34 -10.71
N ARG A 59 14.78 -1.31 -10.52
CA ARG A 59 15.08 -0.31 -11.58
C ARG A 59 15.48 -0.91 -12.92
N GLY A 60 16.23 -2.02 -12.92
CA GLY A 60 16.71 -2.70 -14.12
C GLY A 60 15.85 -3.88 -14.57
N SER A 61 14.71 -4.14 -13.92
CA SER A 61 13.83 -5.23 -14.34
C SER A 61 13.11 -4.87 -15.64
N ASN A 62 13.01 -5.82 -16.58
CA ASN A 62 12.16 -5.68 -17.78
C ASN A 62 10.75 -6.26 -17.58
N SER A 63 10.47 -6.84 -16.41
CA SER A 63 9.16 -7.39 -16.09
C SER A 63 8.14 -6.29 -15.82
N ARG A 64 6.86 -6.66 -15.96
CA ARG A 64 5.72 -5.84 -15.57
C ARG A 64 5.79 -5.44 -14.09
N ALA A 65 5.92 -4.14 -13.82
CA ALA A 65 6.09 -3.62 -12.47
C ALA A 65 4.88 -3.92 -11.55
N ASP A 66 3.69 -3.99 -12.14
CA ASP A 66 2.45 -4.32 -11.43
C ASP A 66 2.31 -5.81 -11.10
N MET A 67 3.19 -6.70 -11.58
CA MET A 67 3.08 -8.13 -11.32
C MET A 67 4.12 -8.59 -10.27
N LEU A 68 3.82 -8.41 -8.99
CA LEU A 68 4.66 -8.87 -7.88
C LEU A 68 4.12 -10.18 -7.30
N SER A 69 4.98 -11.18 -7.15
CA SER A 69 4.63 -12.49 -6.59
C SER A 69 3.50 -13.22 -7.33
N ARG A 70 3.44 -13.07 -8.67
CA ARG A 70 2.37 -13.61 -9.55
C ARG A 70 0.98 -13.00 -9.31
N VAL A 71 0.91 -11.90 -8.57
CA VAL A 71 -0.33 -11.15 -8.32
C VAL A 71 -0.21 -9.76 -8.93
N SER A 72 -1.32 -9.25 -9.45
CA SER A 72 -1.39 -7.87 -9.94
C SER A 72 -1.55 -6.88 -8.78
N TRP A 73 -0.90 -5.73 -8.91
CA TRP A 73 -0.90 -4.63 -7.95
C TRP A 73 -1.36 -3.34 -8.63
N PRO A 74 -2.64 -3.25 -9.03
CA PRO A 74 -3.21 -2.03 -9.62
C PRO A 74 -3.07 -0.83 -8.68
N VAL A 75 -3.06 0.36 -9.29
CA VAL A 75 -2.89 1.64 -8.62
C VAL A 75 -4.26 2.27 -8.41
N PHE A 76 -4.51 2.80 -7.22
CA PHE A 76 -5.76 3.49 -6.88
C PHE A 76 -5.47 4.81 -6.16
N PRO A 77 -6.37 5.80 -6.25
CA PRO A 77 -6.36 6.94 -5.36
C PRO A 77 -6.42 6.50 -3.90
N THR A 78 -5.54 7.04 -3.05
CA THR A 78 -5.41 6.61 -1.66
C THR A 78 -6.71 6.81 -0.87
N GLU A 79 -7.43 7.90 -1.11
CA GLU A 79 -8.74 8.16 -0.47
C GLU A 79 -9.76 7.04 -0.74
N LEU A 80 -9.86 6.56 -1.98
CA LEU A 80 -10.77 5.44 -2.31
C LEU A 80 -10.39 4.15 -1.59
N VAL A 81 -9.09 3.94 -1.37
CA VAL A 81 -8.60 2.79 -0.60
C VAL A 81 -8.95 2.93 0.87
N LEU A 82 -8.84 4.13 1.45
CA LEU A 82 -9.21 4.40 2.84
C LEU A 82 -10.72 4.17 3.06
N ASP A 83 -11.57 4.67 2.16
CA ASP A 83 -13.02 4.42 2.17
C ASP A 83 -13.34 2.92 2.10
N GLY A 84 -12.65 2.19 1.22
CA GLY A 84 -12.81 0.74 1.07
C GLY A 84 -12.37 -0.03 2.33
N LEU A 85 -11.30 0.42 2.99
CA LEU A 85 -10.82 -0.16 4.23
C LEU A 85 -11.81 0.02 5.37
N GLU A 86 -12.38 1.23 5.52
CA GLU A 86 -13.37 1.52 6.54
C GLU A 86 -14.62 0.65 6.35
N LYS A 87 -15.15 0.58 5.13
CA LYS A 87 -16.28 -0.31 4.79
C LYS A 87 -15.95 -1.78 5.04
N GLY A 88 -14.76 -2.22 4.65
CA GLY A 88 -14.28 -3.57 4.88
C GLY A 88 -14.18 -3.93 6.37
N LEU A 89 -13.81 -2.97 7.22
CA LEU A 89 -13.82 -3.16 8.67
C LEU A 89 -15.25 -3.22 9.22
N GLN A 90 -16.13 -2.29 8.82
CA GLN A 90 -17.53 -2.25 9.25
C GLN A 90 -18.29 -3.54 8.90
N CYS A 91 -17.99 -4.13 7.74
CA CYS A 91 -18.53 -5.42 7.32
C CYS A 91 -17.77 -6.65 7.89
N ASN A 92 -16.80 -6.45 8.80
CA ASN A 92 -15.98 -7.50 9.40
C ASN A 92 -15.18 -8.36 8.39
N LEU A 93 -14.89 -7.80 7.21
CA LEU A 93 -14.11 -8.46 6.15
C LEU A 93 -12.62 -8.29 6.38
N ILE A 94 -12.18 -7.10 6.79
CA ILE A 94 -10.78 -6.77 7.02
C ILE A 94 -10.42 -6.84 8.50
N LYS A 95 -9.39 -7.63 8.81
CA LYS A 95 -8.86 -7.84 10.17
C LYS A 95 -7.43 -7.32 10.34
N ARG A 96 -6.76 -6.94 9.24
CA ARG A 96 -5.35 -6.50 9.22
C ARG A 96 -5.04 -5.75 7.93
N VAL A 97 -4.15 -4.75 7.99
CA VAL A 97 -3.65 -4.02 6.80
C VAL A 97 -2.13 -4.10 6.73
N CYS A 98 -1.56 -4.74 5.71
CA CYS A 98 -0.11 -4.77 5.50
C CYS A 98 0.32 -3.70 4.51
N ILE A 99 1.37 -2.96 4.84
CA ILE A 99 1.95 -1.96 3.94
C ILE A 99 3.36 -2.38 3.55
N GLN A 100 3.62 -2.48 2.25
CA GLN A 100 4.95 -2.71 1.68
C GLN A 100 5.48 -1.40 1.08
N ALA A 101 6.74 -1.06 1.34
CA ALA A 101 7.35 0.14 0.79
C ALA A 101 8.28 -0.17 -0.38
N LEU A 102 8.14 0.58 -1.47
CA LEU A 102 9.20 0.75 -2.45
C LEU A 102 10.27 1.69 -1.88
N ASN A 103 11.51 1.54 -2.35
CA ASN A 103 12.58 2.50 -2.07
C ASN A 103 12.51 3.65 -3.09
N TYR A 104 12.32 4.87 -2.58
CA TYR A 104 12.34 6.15 -3.29
C TYR A 104 12.55 7.29 -2.29
N PRO A 105 12.96 8.49 -2.75
CA PRO A 105 13.37 9.57 -1.85
C PRO A 105 12.32 9.97 -0.80
N GLU A 106 11.05 10.00 -1.18
CA GLU A 106 9.95 10.43 -0.32
C GLU A 106 9.36 9.31 0.56
N ALA A 107 9.85 8.06 0.43
CA ALA A 107 9.24 6.90 1.08
C ALA A 107 9.15 7.02 2.62
N PHE A 108 10.12 7.68 3.25
CA PHE A 108 10.13 7.88 4.70
C PHE A 108 9.18 9.01 5.17
N THR A 109 8.66 9.82 4.26
CA THR A 109 7.60 10.80 4.53
C THR A 109 6.23 10.20 4.20
N ASP A 110 6.11 9.53 3.06
CA ASP A 110 4.83 8.97 2.60
C ASP A 110 4.36 7.81 3.47
N LEU A 111 5.28 6.98 3.96
CA LEU A 111 4.94 5.77 4.71
C LEU A 111 4.32 6.07 6.08
N PRO A 112 4.89 6.96 6.94
CA PRO A 112 4.23 7.40 8.16
C PRO A 112 2.86 8.05 7.91
N ALA A 113 2.76 8.92 6.88
CA ALA A 113 1.50 9.57 6.51
C ALA A 113 0.42 8.54 6.16
N LEU A 114 0.77 7.55 5.33
CA LEU A 114 -0.12 6.45 4.97
C LEU A 114 -0.52 5.60 6.17
N VAL A 115 0.43 5.24 7.04
CA VAL A 115 0.15 4.48 8.28
C VAL A 115 -0.79 5.25 9.19
N HIS A 116 -0.57 6.56 9.37
CA HIS A 116 -1.42 7.42 10.18
C HIS A 116 -2.84 7.47 9.63
N ALA A 117 -2.98 7.69 8.31
CA ALA A 117 -4.27 7.74 7.65
C ALA A 117 -5.03 6.41 7.75
N VAL A 118 -4.35 5.27 7.53
CA VAL A 118 -4.97 3.94 7.69
C VAL A 118 -5.45 3.75 9.12
N ARG A 119 -4.63 4.06 10.14
CA ARG A 119 -5.01 3.91 11.56
C ARG A 119 -6.19 4.80 11.97
N LYS A 120 -6.36 5.95 11.31
CA LYS A 120 -7.50 6.84 11.55
C LYS A 120 -8.83 6.24 11.04
N HIS A 121 -8.79 5.45 9.97
CA HIS A 121 -9.98 4.84 9.36
C HIS A 121 -10.27 3.43 9.89
N VAL A 122 -9.23 2.68 10.27
CA VAL A 122 -9.38 1.29 10.73
C VAL A 122 -8.59 1.00 12.00
N GLY A 123 -9.27 0.42 12.99
CA GLY A 123 -8.69 -0.01 14.27
C GLY A 123 -8.02 -1.38 14.26
N VAL A 124 -7.39 -1.78 13.15
CA VAL A 124 -6.76 -3.10 12.98
C VAL A 124 -5.23 -3.02 12.99
N PRO A 125 -4.49 -4.13 13.22
CA PRO A 125 -3.04 -4.12 13.13
C PRO A 125 -2.54 -3.69 11.74
N VAL A 126 -1.52 -2.81 11.74
CA VAL A 126 -0.90 -2.28 10.51
C VAL A 126 0.61 -2.61 10.47
N PRO A 127 1.00 -3.87 10.17
CA PRO A 127 2.40 -4.21 9.97
C PRO A 127 2.97 -3.55 8.72
N VAL A 128 4.22 -3.10 8.82
CA VAL A 128 4.90 -2.36 7.76
C VAL A 128 6.21 -3.07 7.40
N SER A 129 6.42 -3.29 6.09
CA SER A 129 7.68 -3.78 5.53
C SER A 129 8.33 -2.65 4.74
N CYS A 130 9.44 -2.14 5.24
CA CYS A 130 10.19 -1.04 4.62
C CYS A 130 11.68 -1.32 4.62
N GLN A 131 12.40 -0.59 3.78
CA GLN A 131 13.86 -0.59 3.78
C GLN A 131 14.41 -0.03 5.10
N PRO A 132 15.63 -0.44 5.52
CA PRO A 132 16.33 0.24 6.61
C PRO A 132 16.43 1.74 6.32
N SER A 133 16.22 2.57 7.34
CA SER A 133 16.57 3.98 7.28
C SER A 133 18.08 4.12 7.41
N ASP A 134 18.70 4.89 6.53
CA ASP A 134 20.05 5.38 6.77
C ASP A 134 19.97 6.25 8.03
N GLY A 135 20.58 5.76 9.12
CA GLY A 135 20.58 6.42 10.43
C GLY A 135 21.52 7.61 10.48
#